data_AF-A0A126TGM2-F1
#
_entry.id   AF-A0A126TGM2-F1
#
_cell.length_a   1.000
_cell.length_b   1.000
_cell.length_c   1.000
_cell.angle_alpha   90.00
_cell.angle_beta   90.00
_cell.angle_gamma   90.00
#
_symmetry.space_group_name_H-M   'P 1'
#
loop_
_entity.id
_entity.type
_entity.pdbx_description
1 polymer ?
#
loop_
_entity_poly.entity_id
_entity_poly.type
_entity_poly.pdbx_seq_one_letter_code
_entity_poly.pdbx_strand_id
1 'polypeptide(L)'
;MATWKSSLLQNAASPLMEQLIFFHNHTLMILFIITLTFSYMMTTLFFNKYNYRYLLEGQTIETIWTILPAVTLIFIALPSLQLLYLLDEINNPLISVKAIGHQWYWSYEYSDLKKIEFDSYMTPSNEMKMNTFRLLDVDNRTTLPFNTQIRMLITATDVIHSWTIPSLNIKVDATPGRLNQISFLMNRTGLFFGQCSEICGANHSFMPIVVESIPMNYFIKWINKM
;
A
#
# COMPACT_ATOMS: atom_id res chain seq x y z
N MET A 1 -9.85 5.95 -3.03
CA MET A 1 -9.82 6.34 -1.62
C MET A 1 -10.69 5.41 -0.80
N ALA A 2 -10.49 5.37 0.51
CA ALA A 2 -11.36 4.62 1.43
C ALA A 2 -12.78 5.22 1.43
N THR A 3 -13.78 4.37 1.53
CA THR A 3 -15.20 4.77 1.62
C THR A 3 -15.70 4.60 3.05
N TRP A 4 -16.78 5.31 3.39
CA TRP A 4 -17.38 5.19 4.72
C TRP A 4 -17.79 3.74 5.00
N LYS A 5 -17.45 3.26 6.21
CA LYS A 5 -17.73 1.89 6.67
C LYS A 5 -17.10 0.79 5.79
N SER A 6 -16.02 1.06 5.06
CA SER A 6 -15.29 0.02 4.33
C SER A 6 -14.54 -0.90 5.30
N SER A 7 -14.82 -2.20 5.25
CA SER A 7 -14.05 -3.25 5.95
C SER A 7 -13.00 -3.94 5.06
N LEU A 8 -13.08 -3.70 3.75
CA LEU A 8 -12.19 -4.28 2.74
C LEU A 8 -11.08 -3.31 2.35
N LEU A 9 -10.07 -3.84 1.66
CA LEU A 9 -9.04 -3.04 1.00
C LEU A 9 -9.66 -2.09 -0.04
N GLN A 10 -8.97 -0.99 -0.32
CA GLN A 10 -9.38 -0.08 -1.40
C GLN A 10 -9.35 -0.81 -2.75
N ASN A 11 -10.25 -0.44 -3.65
CA ASN A 11 -10.26 -0.98 -5.01
C ASN A 11 -8.91 -0.75 -5.69
N ALA A 12 -8.30 -1.82 -6.19
CA ALA A 12 -7.02 -1.78 -6.87
C ALA A 12 -7.03 -0.83 -8.08
N ALA A 13 -5.87 -0.26 -8.36
CA ALA A 13 -5.62 0.57 -9.52
C ALA A 13 -4.31 0.20 -10.24
N SER A 14 -3.64 -0.87 -9.82
CA SER A 14 -2.48 -1.46 -10.46
C SER A 14 -2.65 -2.99 -10.51
N PRO A 15 -2.05 -3.70 -11.49
CA PRO A 15 -2.15 -5.16 -11.58
C PRO A 15 -1.59 -5.85 -10.33
N LEU A 16 -0.53 -5.28 -9.76
CA LEU A 16 0.14 -5.80 -8.56
C LEU A 16 -0.76 -5.68 -7.32
N MET A 17 -1.52 -4.59 -7.18
CA MET A 17 -2.50 -4.46 -6.10
C MET A 17 -3.64 -5.47 -6.23
N GLU A 18 -4.07 -5.82 -7.45
CA GLU A 18 -5.05 -6.89 -7.66
C GLU A 18 -4.51 -8.25 -7.18
N GLN A 19 -3.26 -8.59 -7.54
CA GLN A 19 -2.61 -9.83 -7.07
C GLN A 19 -2.47 -9.87 -5.54
N LEU A 20 -2.18 -8.73 -4.90
CA LEU A 20 -2.16 -8.64 -3.44
C LEU A 20 -3.52 -8.81 -2.79
N ILE A 21 -4.60 -8.32 -3.40
CA ILE A 21 -5.96 -8.58 -2.92
C ILE A 21 -6.26 -10.08 -3.00
N PHE A 22 -5.86 -10.77 -4.08
CA PHE A 22 -6.02 -12.22 -4.18
C PHE A 22 -5.21 -12.96 -3.12
N PHE A 23 -3.95 -12.58 -2.91
CA PHE A 23 -3.10 -13.16 -1.87
C PHE A 23 -3.65 -12.91 -0.46
N HIS A 24 -4.10 -11.69 -0.18
CA HIS A 24 -4.78 -11.34 1.07
C HIS A 24 -6.02 -12.21 1.30
N ASN A 25 -6.87 -12.40 0.29
CA ASN A 25 -8.07 -13.23 0.44
C ASN A 25 -7.72 -14.71 0.63
N HIS A 26 -6.70 -15.21 -0.04
CA HIS A 26 -6.19 -16.58 0.15
C HIS A 26 -5.69 -16.81 1.57
N THR A 27 -4.86 -15.91 2.09
CA THR A 27 -4.33 -15.98 3.46
C THR A 27 -5.43 -15.82 4.50
N LEU A 28 -6.35 -14.87 4.31
CA LEU A 28 -7.50 -14.67 5.19
C LEU A 28 -8.41 -15.90 5.25
N MET A 29 -8.63 -16.58 4.12
CA MET A 29 -9.40 -17.85 4.10
C MET A 29 -8.74 -18.92 4.97
N ILE A 30 -7.41 -19.10 4.87
CA ILE A 30 -6.67 -20.07 5.68
C ILE A 30 -6.77 -19.72 7.17
N LEU A 31 -6.53 -18.44 7.53
CA LEU A 31 -6.65 -17.96 8.90
C LEU A 31 -8.07 -18.12 9.45
N PHE A 32 -9.08 -17.86 8.63
CA PHE A 32 -10.48 -18.05 9.01
C PHE A 32 -10.79 -19.52 9.34
N ILE A 33 -10.31 -20.48 8.54
CA ILE A 33 -10.45 -21.91 8.81
C ILE A 33 -9.76 -22.29 10.13
N ILE A 34 -8.53 -21.80 10.36
CA ILE A 34 -7.79 -22.07 11.60
C ILE A 34 -8.53 -21.49 12.81
N THR A 35 -8.96 -20.23 12.75
CA THR A 35 -9.69 -19.60 13.87
C THR A 35 -11.02 -20.29 14.16
N LEU A 36 -11.78 -20.68 13.13
CA LEU A 36 -13.03 -21.44 13.31
C LEU A 36 -12.77 -22.80 13.96
N THR A 37 -11.80 -23.58 13.46
CA THR A 37 -11.48 -24.89 14.03
C THR A 37 -11.03 -24.79 15.48
N PHE A 38 -10.17 -23.81 15.81
CA PHE A 38 -9.71 -23.59 17.18
C PHE A 38 -10.85 -23.13 18.10
N SER A 39 -11.70 -22.21 17.63
CA SER A 39 -12.86 -21.75 18.40
C SER A 39 -13.87 -22.88 18.66
N TYR A 40 -14.06 -23.77 17.67
CA TYR A 40 -14.90 -24.95 17.83
C TYR A 40 -14.31 -25.94 18.86
N MET A 41 -13.01 -26.26 18.76
CA MET A 41 -12.35 -27.12 19.75
C MET A 41 -12.45 -26.52 21.17
N MET A 42 -12.19 -25.22 21.32
CA MET A 42 -12.30 -24.56 22.63
C MET A 42 -13.73 -24.60 23.18
N THR A 43 -14.75 -24.31 22.37
CA THR A 43 -16.15 -24.34 22.82
C THR A 43 -16.57 -25.74 23.25
N THR A 44 -16.19 -26.79 22.51
CA THR A 44 -16.50 -28.17 22.92
C THR A 44 -15.84 -28.58 24.24
N LEU A 45 -14.61 -28.13 24.50
CA LEU A 45 -13.93 -28.39 25.77
C LEU A 45 -14.64 -27.75 26.96
N PHE A 46 -15.20 -26.54 26.81
CA PHE A 46 -15.97 -25.88 27.88
C PHE A 46 -17.24 -26.63 28.28
N PHE A 47 -17.86 -27.36 27.33
CA PHE A 47 -19.09 -28.12 27.59
C PHE A 47 -18.85 -29.61 27.86
N ASN A 48 -17.60 -30.08 27.80
CA ASN A 48 -17.29 -31.48 28.01
C ASN A 48 -17.41 -31.86 29.50
N LYS A 49 -18.23 -32.87 29.78
CA LYS A 49 -18.42 -33.42 31.14
C LYS A 49 -17.49 -34.60 31.44
N TYR A 50 -16.90 -35.21 30.42
CA TYR A 50 -16.04 -36.38 30.58
C TYR A 50 -14.63 -35.97 30.96
N ASN A 51 -14.03 -36.65 31.93
CA ASN A 51 -12.66 -36.40 32.37
C ASN A 51 -11.78 -37.62 32.07
N TYR A 52 -10.62 -37.39 31.46
CA TYR A 52 -9.62 -38.43 31.22
C TYR A 52 -8.25 -37.96 31.72
N ARG A 53 -7.98 -38.21 33.01
CA ARG A 53 -6.79 -37.71 33.73
C ARG A 53 -5.48 -38.41 33.41
N TYR A 54 -5.55 -39.61 32.81
CA TYR A 54 -4.36 -40.44 32.55
C TYR A 54 -3.74 -40.19 31.17
N LEU A 55 -4.27 -39.26 30.38
CA LEU A 55 -3.65 -38.81 29.13
C LEU A 55 -2.49 -37.85 29.42
N LEU A 56 -1.32 -38.40 29.70
CA LEU A 56 -0.11 -37.61 30.00
C LEU A 56 0.71 -37.30 28.75
N GLU A 57 0.71 -38.19 27.76
CA GLU A 57 1.50 -38.07 26.54
C GLU A 57 0.70 -38.46 25.30
N GLY A 58 1.08 -37.89 24.17
CA GLY A 58 0.40 -38.09 22.89
C GLY A 58 1.31 -37.76 21.71
N GLN A 59 2.40 -38.51 21.53
CA GLN A 59 3.37 -38.27 20.45
C GLN A 59 2.71 -38.21 19.06
N THR A 60 1.66 -39.01 18.84
CA THR A 60 0.89 -38.99 17.59
C THR A 60 0.13 -37.67 17.36
N ILE A 61 -0.46 -37.05 18.40
CA ILE A 61 -1.11 -35.75 18.23
C ILE A 61 -0.07 -34.63 18.11
N GLU A 62 1.06 -34.76 18.80
CA GLU A 62 2.17 -33.83 18.71
C GLU A 62 2.73 -33.78 17.29
N THR A 63 3.01 -34.93 16.70
CA THR A 63 3.46 -35.01 15.31
C THR A 63 2.44 -34.43 14.32
N ILE A 64 1.14 -34.69 14.52
CA ILE A 64 0.08 -34.13 13.66
C ILE A 64 0.04 -32.60 13.76
N TRP A 65 0.00 -32.03 14.96
CA TRP A 65 -0.09 -30.58 15.13
C TRP A 65 1.20 -29.83 14.79
N THR A 66 2.32 -30.53 14.59
CA THR A 66 3.58 -29.92 14.14
C THR A 66 3.66 -29.92 12.62
N ILE A 67 3.30 -31.04 11.99
CA ILE A 67 3.35 -31.17 10.52
C ILE A 67 2.26 -30.30 9.86
N LEU A 68 1.04 -30.28 10.42
CA LEU A 68 -0.08 -29.58 9.80
C LEU A 68 0.17 -28.06 9.66
N PRO A 69 0.59 -27.32 10.71
CA PRO A 69 0.97 -25.91 10.57
C PRO A 69 2.12 -25.68 9.60
N ALA A 70 3.15 -26.55 9.61
CA ALA A 70 4.28 -26.43 8.69
C ALA A 70 3.81 -26.49 7.22
N VAL A 71 2.92 -27.43 6.90
CA VAL A 71 2.31 -27.53 5.56
C VAL A 71 1.46 -26.30 5.24
N THR A 72 0.64 -25.80 6.17
CA THR A 72 -0.15 -24.58 5.94
C THR A 72 0.71 -23.35 5.67
N LEU A 73 1.86 -23.22 6.34
CA LEU A 73 2.80 -22.12 6.08
C LEU A 73 3.42 -22.20 4.69
N ILE A 74 3.70 -23.40 4.17
CA ILE A 74 4.17 -23.57 2.79
C ILE A 74 3.14 -23.06 1.78
N PHE A 75 1.85 -23.37 1.98
CA PHE A 75 0.78 -22.88 1.12
C PHE A 75 0.63 -21.35 1.13
N ILE A 76 0.93 -20.69 2.25
CA ILE A 76 0.97 -19.23 2.33
C ILE A 76 2.25 -18.67 1.70
N ALA A 77 3.40 -19.29 1.96
CA ALA A 77 4.71 -18.78 1.57
C ALA A 77 4.94 -18.81 0.05
N LEU A 78 4.50 -19.86 -0.65
CA LEU A 78 4.71 -19.98 -2.10
C LEU A 78 4.12 -18.81 -2.92
N PRO A 79 2.82 -18.48 -2.82
CA PRO A 79 2.26 -17.33 -3.54
C PRO A 79 2.83 -15.99 -3.02
N SER A 80 3.19 -15.91 -1.73
CA SER A 80 3.81 -14.71 -1.15
C SER A 80 5.17 -14.40 -1.79
N LEU A 81 6.05 -15.41 -1.90
CA LEU A 81 7.38 -15.26 -2.48
C LEU A 81 7.30 -14.97 -3.98
N GLN A 82 6.40 -15.65 -4.71
CA GLN A 82 6.18 -15.36 -6.12
C GLN A 82 5.81 -13.88 -6.33
N LEU A 83 4.89 -13.36 -5.52
CA LEU A 83 4.46 -11.97 -5.60
C LEU A 83 5.55 -10.98 -5.18
N LEU A 84 6.37 -11.33 -4.19
CA LEU A 84 7.53 -10.53 -3.79
C LEU A 84 8.49 -10.32 -4.96
N TYR A 85 8.83 -11.38 -5.70
CA TYR A 85 9.71 -11.26 -6.86
C TYR A 85 9.06 -10.45 -8.01
N LEU A 86 7.75 -10.61 -8.26
CA LEU A 86 7.03 -9.80 -9.25
C LEU A 86 6.99 -8.31 -8.89
N LEU A 87 7.00 -7.96 -7.60
CA LEU A 87 7.03 -6.58 -7.13
C LEU A 87 8.43 -5.95 -7.28
N ASP A 88 9.49 -6.75 -7.16
CA ASP A 88 10.88 -6.28 -7.25
C ASP A 88 11.39 -6.20 -8.70
N GLU A 89 10.72 -6.84 -9.66
CA GLU A 89 11.05 -6.73 -11.07
C GLU A 89 10.93 -5.27 -11.57
N ILE A 90 12.08 -4.68 -11.90
CA ILE A 90 12.15 -3.34 -12.47
C ILE A 90 11.91 -3.43 -13.97
N ASN A 91 10.67 -3.14 -14.37
CA ASN A 91 10.34 -2.96 -15.79
C ASN A 91 10.90 -1.63 -16.30
N ASN A 92 11.38 -1.62 -17.55
CA ASN A 92 11.90 -0.44 -18.26
C ASN A 92 10.90 0.73 -18.17
N PRO A 93 11.12 1.72 -17.28
CA PRO A 93 10.16 2.77 -17.04
C PRO A 93 10.30 3.87 -18.09
N LEU A 94 9.16 4.43 -18.50
CA LEU A 94 9.12 5.50 -19.50
C LEU A 94 9.31 6.88 -18.88
N ILE A 95 8.99 7.03 -17.59
CA ILE A 95 9.02 8.30 -16.87
C ILE A 95 9.58 8.04 -15.47
N SER A 96 10.54 8.88 -15.04
CA SER A 96 10.98 8.95 -13.65
C SER A 96 10.48 10.24 -13.00
N VAL A 97 9.96 10.13 -11.79
CA VAL A 97 9.56 11.27 -10.95
C VAL A 97 10.17 11.09 -9.58
N LYS A 98 10.73 12.17 -9.03
CA LYS A 98 11.21 12.18 -7.65
C LYS A 98 10.13 12.75 -6.74
N ALA A 99 9.88 12.09 -5.62
CA ALA A 99 9.08 12.61 -4.51
C ALA A 99 9.99 12.83 -3.31
N ILE A 100 9.97 14.05 -2.77
CA ILE A 100 10.81 14.46 -1.65
C ILE A 100 9.90 14.85 -0.48
N GLY A 101 10.07 14.18 0.65
CA GLY A 101 9.35 14.49 1.89
C GLY A 101 10.00 15.64 2.65
N HIS A 102 9.16 16.56 3.15
CA HIS A 102 9.54 17.67 4.02
C HIS A 102 8.51 17.79 5.16
N GLN A 103 8.84 18.48 6.24
CA GLN A 103 7.93 18.89 7.31
C GLN A 103 7.14 20.13 6.87
N TRP A 104 5.85 20.05 6.51
CA TRP A 104 4.98 18.88 6.36
C TRP A 104 4.25 18.96 5.01
N TYR A 105 4.98 18.62 3.95
CA TYR A 105 4.51 18.64 2.56
C TYR A 105 5.39 17.74 1.69
N TRP A 106 4.98 17.53 0.44
CA TRP A 106 5.77 16.79 -0.54
C TRP A 106 6.19 17.73 -1.67
N SER A 107 7.42 17.63 -2.14
CA SER A 107 7.83 18.24 -3.40
C SER A 107 8.07 17.16 -4.44
N TYR A 108 7.80 17.50 -5.70
CA TYR A 108 7.91 16.56 -6.82
C TYR A 108 8.77 17.14 -7.93
N GLU A 109 9.68 16.33 -8.45
CA GLU A 109 10.59 16.71 -9.54
C GLU A 109 10.44 15.77 -10.73
N TYR A 110 10.20 16.35 -11.91
CA TYR A 110 10.11 15.65 -13.20
C TYR A 110 11.38 15.95 -14.02
N SER A 111 12.50 15.39 -13.58
CA SER A 111 13.85 15.68 -14.11
C SER A 111 14.06 15.22 -15.55
N ASP A 112 13.45 14.10 -15.94
CA ASP A 112 13.63 13.47 -17.28
C ASP A 112 12.98 14.29 -18.40
N LEU A 113 12.13 15.26 -18.04
CA LEU A 113 11.33 16.06 -18.96
C LEU A 113 11.85 17.50 -18.99
N LYS A 114 11.11 18.46 -18.42
CA LYS A 114 11.45 19.89 -18.44
C LYS A 114 12.07 20.39 -17.12
N LYS A 115 12.53 19.49 -16.24
CA LYS A 115 12.94 19.83 -14.86
C LYS A 115 11.85 20.63 -14.14
N ILE A 116 10.62 20.13 -14.25
CA ILE A 116 9.47 20.71 -13.55
C ILE A 116 9.58 20.32 -12.09
N GLU A 117 9.46 21.30 -11.20
CA GLU A 117 9.50 21.12 -9.76
C GLU A 117 8.35 21.93 -9.12
N PHE A 118 7.64 21.31 -8.18
CA PHE A 118 6.59 22.00 -7.43
C PHE A 118 6.36 21.34 -6.07
N ASP A 119 5.83 22.13 -5.14
CA ASP A 119 5.41 21.69 -3.82
C ASP A 119 3.92 21.34 -3.80
N SER A 120 3.55 20.40 -2.94
CA SER A 120 2.21 19.87 -2.75
C SER A 120 1.85 19.92 -1.27
N TYR A 121 1.03 20.90 -0.90
CA TYR A 121 0.52 21.14 0.44
C TYR A 121 -0.93 20.69 0.56
N MET A 122 -1.32 20.27 1.76
CA MET A 122 -2.72 20.03 2.07
C MET A 122 -3.54 21.32 1.95
N THR A 123 -4.67 21.25 1.25
CA THR A 123 -5.62 22.37 1.21
C THR A 123 -6.16 22.68 2.62
N PRO A 124 -6.02 23.93 3.12
CA PRO A 124 -6.55 24.31 4.41
C PRO A 124 -8.07 24.19 4.47
N SER A 125 -8.62 23.88 5.65
CA SER A 125 -10.06 23.66 5.80
C SER A 125 -10.93 24.85 5.40
N ASN A 126 -10.40 26.06 5.55
CA ASN A 126 -11.10 27.31 5.26
C ASN A 126 -11.14 27.62 3.75
N GLU A 127 -10.29 26.98 2.95
CA GLU A 127 -10.18 27.15 1.50
C GLU A 127 -10.78 25.98 0.72
N MET A 128 -11.29 24.96 1.43
CA MET A 128 -11.88 23.77 0.83
C MET A 128 -13.13 24.13 0.02
N LYS A 129 -13.20 23.56 -1.18
CA LYS A 129 -14.39 23.63 -2.03
C LYS A 129 -15.38 22.55 -1.61
N MET A 130 -16.64 22.71 -1.99
CA MET A 130 -17.69 21.75 -1.59
C MET A 130 -17.47 20.32 -2.10
N ASN A 131 -16.62 20.13 -3.11
CA ASN A 131 -16.29 18.85 -3.74
C ASN A 131 -14.88 18.33 -3.40
N THR A 132 -14.25 18.85 -2.35
CA THR A 132 -12.92 18.37 -1.90
C THR A 132 -13.02 17.54 -0.62
N PHE A 133 -12.06 16.63 -0.45
CA PHE A 133 -11.95 15.76 0.70
C PHE A 133 -11.06 16.36 1.77
N ARG A 134 -11.64 16.55 2.96
CA ARG A 134 -10.93 17.02 4.15
C ARG A 134 -9.72 16.14 4.46
N LEU A 135 -8.57 16.78 4.64
CA LEU A 135 -7.26 16.18 4.92
C LEU A 135 -6.63 15.34 3.79
N LEU A 136 -7.25 15.28 2.62
CA LEU A 136 -6.77 14.46 1.50
C LEU A 136 -6.44 15.27 0.26
N ASP A 137 -7.21 16.33 -0.03
CA ASP A 137 -6.91 17.18 -1.18
C ASP A 137 -5.70 18.10 -0.93
N VAL A 138 -4.92 18.27 -2.00
CA VAL A 138 -3.72 19.12 -2.06
C VAL A 138 -3.92 20.25 -3.07
N ASP A 139 -3.12 21.30 -2.95
CA ASP A 139 -3.08 22.42 -3.89
C ASP A 139 -2.59 22.00 -5.28
N ASN A 140 -1.47 21.27 -5.35
CA ASN A 140 -0.85 20.76 -6.56
C ASN A 140 -0.80 19.24 -6.54
N ARG A 141 -1.49 18.61 -7.48
CA ARG A 141 -1.52 17.16 -7.63
C ARG A 141 -0.36 16.69 -8.51
N THR A 142 0.22 15.56 -8.17
CA THR A 142 1.15 14.86 -9.06
C THR A 142 0.42 14.21 -10.21
N THR A 143 0.52 14.77 -11.41
CA THR A 143 -0.08 14.16 -12.59
C THR A 143 0.86 13.12 -13.20
N LEU A 144 0.31 11.97 -13.59
CA LEU A 144 1.06 10.86 -14.17
C LEU A 144 0.20 10.20 -15.27
N PRO A 145 0.81 9.66 -16.35
CA PRO A 145 0.02 9.01 -17.41
C PRO A 145 -0.44 7.61 -17.02
N PHE A 146 -1.72 7.30 -17.26
CA PHE A 146 -2.24 5.93 -17.07
C PHE A 146 -1.66 4.97 -18.11
N ASN A 147 -1.61 3.67 -17.77
CA ASN A 147 -1.09 2.58 -18.61
C ASN A 147 0.35 2.80 -19.10
N THR A 148 1.20 3.39 -18.26
CA THR A 148 2.64 3.57 -18.50
C THR A 148 3.42 3.10 -17.30
N GLN A 149 4.60 2.53 -17.52
CA GLN A 149 5.50 2.14 -16.44
C GLN A 149 6.21 3.38 -15.91
N ILE A 150 5.99 3.68 -14.64
CA ILE A 150 6.53 4.86 -13.96
C ILE A 150 7.53 4.38 -12.91
N ARG A 151 8.66 5.10 -12.80
CA ARG A 151 9.63 4.95 -11.72
C ARG A 151 9.47 6.13 -10.76
N MET A 152 9.14 5.85 -9.50
CA MET A 152 9.21 6.85 -8.44
C MET A 152 10.51 6.70 -7.67
N LEU A 153 11.20 7.81 -7.48
CA LEU A 153 12.38 7.94 -6.61
C LEU A 153 11.97 8.71 -5.36
N ILE A 154 12.13 8.12 -4.19
CA ILE A 154 11.54 8.62 -2.95
C ILE A 154 12.66 8.88 -1.94
N THR A 155 12.72 10.09 -1.42
CA THR A 155 13.72 10.56 -0.45
C THR A 155 13.12 11.63 0.46
N ALA A 156 13.87 12.08 1.45
CA ALA A 156 13.50 13.21 2.32
C ALA A 156 14.69 14.16 2.51
N THR A 157 14.40 15.39 2.92
CA THR A 157 15.40 16.42 3.24
C THR A 157 15.62 16.61 4.74
N ASP A 158 14.65 16.24 5.58
CA ASP A 158 14.66 16.49 7.01
C ASP A 158 14.60 15.21 7.87
N VAL A 159 13.41 14.68 8.13
CA VAL A 159 13.15 13.47 8.92
C VAL A 159 12.65 12.35 7.99
N ILE A 160 12.40 11.18 8.56
CA ILE A 160 11.83 10.08 7.78
C ILE A 160 10.35 10.35 7.53
N HIS A 161 9.92 10.13 6.30
CA HIS A 161 8.51 10.11 5.88
C HIS A 161 8.22 8.78 5.18
N SER A 162 6.98 8.55 4.75
CA SER A 162 6.66 7.40 3.88
C SER A 162 5.66 7.83 2.83
N TRP A 163 6.04 7.67 1.56
CA TRP A 163 5.18 7.98 0.42
C TRP A 163 4.28 6.77 0.13
N THR A 164 2.98 6.93 0.40
CA THR A 164 2.03 5.81 0.39
C THR A 164 0.79 6.11 -0.43
N ILE A 165 0.45 5.23 -1.37
CA ILE A 165 -0.82 5.23 -2.10
C ILE A 165 -1.42 3.81 -2.05
N PRO A 166 -2.40 3.56 -1.15
CA PRO A 166 -2.91 2.21 -0.90
C PRO A 166 -3.51 1.54 -2.15
N SER A 167 -4.24 2.28 -2.99
CA SER A 167 -4.88 1.70 -4.19
C SER A 167 -3.89 1.24 -5.26
N LEU A 168 -2.63 1.67 -5.19
CA LEU A 168 -1.57 1.28 -6.12
C LEU A 168 -0.61 0.23 -5.54
N ASN A 169 -0.81 -0.18 -4.29
CA ASN A 169 0.17 -0.95 -3.52
C ASN A 169 1.53 -0.23 -3.45
N ILE A 170 1.54 1.02 -3.04
CA ILE A 170 2.79 1.74 -2.85
C ILE A 170 2.86 2.19 -1.40
N LYS A 171 3.93 1.80 -0.72
CA LYS A 171 4.37 2.34 0.56
C LYS A 171 5.89 2.24 0.57
N VAL A 172 6.57 3.37 0.48
CA VAL A 172 8.03 3.42 0.47
C VAL A 172 8.49 4.56 1.36
N ASP A 173 9.41 4.24 2.27
CA ASP A 173 9.97 5.22 3.19
C ASP A 173 10.85 6.21 2.43
N ALA A 174 10.66 7.49 2.75
CA ALA A 174 11.47 8.60 2.30
C ALA A 174 12.50 8.88 3.40
N THR A 175 13.75 8.51 3.15
CA THR A 175 14.82 8.55 4.17
C THR A 175 15.87 9.58 3.77
N PRO A 176 16.24 10.52 4.66
CA PRO A 176 17.28 11.50 4.35
C PRO A 176 18.60 10.83 3.98
N GLY A 177 19.21 11.26 2.88
CA GLY A 177 20.46 10.70 2.38
C GLY A 177 20.34 9.34 1.66
N ARG A 178 19.13 8.80 1.47
CA ARG A 178 18.89 7.57 0.70
C ARG A 178 17.78 7.77 -0.32
N LEU A 179 18.03 7.31 -1.54
CA LEU A 179 17.09 7.39 -2.65
C LEU A 179 16.49 6.00 -2.89
N ASN A 180 15.28 5.79 -2.38
CA ASN A 180 14.53 4.56 -2.61
C ASN A 180 13.83 4.61 -3.98
N GLN A 181 13.69 3.46 -4.63
CA GLN A 181 13.03 3.36 -5.92
C GLN A 181 11.87 2.38 -5.84
N ILE A 182 10.78 2.71 -6.52
CA ILE A 182 9.69 1.77 -6.81
C ILE A 182 9.22 1.97 -8.25
N SER A 183 8.78 0.89 -8.89
CA SER A 183 8.15 0.95 -10.20
C SER A 183 6.70 0.49 -10.13
N PHE A 184 5.81 1.15 -10.85
CA PHE A 184 4.40 0.77 -10.90
C PHE A 184 3.73 1.25 -12.19
N LEU A 185 2.53 0.73 -12.40
CA LEU A 185 1.65 1.08 -13.51
C LEU A 185 0.23 1.29 -12.99
N MET A 186 -0.45 2.31 -13.52
CA MET A 186 -1.85 2.60 -13.20
C MET A 186 -2.77 2.08 -14.31
N ASN A 187 -3.73 1.22 -13.99
CA ASN A 187 -4.63 0.57 -14.95
C ASN A 187 -5.80 1.45 -15.41
N ARG A 188 -6.08 2.56 -14.71
CA ARG A 188 -7.23 3.43 -14.98
C ARG A 188 -6.92 4.88 -14.66
N THR A 189 -7.65 5.78 -15.32
CA THR A 189 -7.64 7.21 -15.02
C THR A 189 -8.39 7.51 -13.72
N GLY A 190 -8.04 8.63 -13.08
CA GLY A 190 -8.70 9.10 -11.86
C GLY A 190 -7.73 9.69 -10.84
N LEU A 191 -8.26 9.97 -9.65
CA LEU A 191 -7.48 10.48 -8.51
C LEU A 191 -7.22 9.35 -7.52
N PHE A 192 -5.95 9.16 -7.17
CA PHE A 192 -5.50 8.22 -6.16
C PHE A 192 -4.94 8.98 -4.97
N PHE A 193 -5.48 8.67 -3.80
CA PHE A 193 -5.19 9.39 -2.56
C PHE A 193 -4.32 8.54 -1.64
N GLY A 194 -3.43 9.22 -0.95
CA GLY A 194 -2.45 8.68 -0.05
C GLY A 194 -2.19 9.63 1.12
N GLN A 195 -1.47 9.14 2.13
CA GLN A 195 -1.02 9.94 3.28
C GLN A 195 0.37 9.49 3.72
N CYS A 196 1.12 10.39 4.35
CA CYS A 196 2.37 9.99 4.99
C CYS A 196 2.12 8.85 6.00
N SER A 197 2.90 7.79 5.90
CA SER A 197 2.72 6.57 6.71
C SER A 197 3.90 6.28 7.65
N GLU A 198 4.71 7.30 7.94
CA GLU A 198 5.82 7.26 8.89
C GLU A 198 5.81 8.54 9.74
N ILE A 199 6.02 8.43 11.05
CA ILE A 199 5.83 9.53 11.99
C ILE A 199 6.86 10.65 11.76
N CYS A 200 6.40 11.86 11.41
CA CYS A 200 7.28 12.96 10.99
C CYS A 200 7.06 14.29 11.75
N GLY A 201 6.38 14.26 12.90
CA GLY A 201 6.20 15.42 13.79
C GLY A 201 4.77 15.95 13.86
N ALA A 202 4.62 17.24 14.22
CA ALA A 202 3.35 17.84 14.63
C ALA A 202 2.23 17.71 13.58
N ASN A 203 2.54 17.92 12.30
CA ASN A 203 1.55 17.86 11.22
C ASN A 203 1.66 16.58 10.39
N HIS A 204 2.11 15.48 10.99
CA HIS A 204 2.21 14.17 10.32
C HIS A 204 0.91 13.75 9.61
N SER A 205 -0.25 14.02 10.21
CA SER A 205 -1.57 13.70 9.61
C SER A 205 -2.02 14.65 8.49
N PHE A 206 -1.26 15.71 8.20
CA PHE A 206 -1.68 16.83 7.34
C PHE A 206 -0.78 17.03 6.11
N MET A 207 -0.13 15.96 5.65
CA MET A 207 0.66 15.95 4.42
C MET A 207 0.22 14.80 3.47
N PRO A 208 -1.00 14.92 2.89
CA PRO A 208 -1.54 13.91 2.00
C PRO A 208 -0.81 13.89 0.65
N ILE A 209 -1.07 12.84 -0.11
CA ILE A 209 -0.52 12.59 -1.44
C ILE A 209 -1.70 12.43 -2.40
N VAL A 210 -1.69 13.14 -3.52
CA VAL A 210 -2.69 12.96 -4.58
C VAL A 210 -2.00 12.76 -5.91
N VAL A 211 -2.20 11.57 -6.48
CA VAL A 211 -1.79 11.24 -7.84
C VAL A 211 -2.99 11.34 -8.76
N GLU A 212 -2.85 12.12 -9.82
CA GLU A 212 -3.83 12.28 -10.88
C GLU A 212 -3.39 11.49 -12.11
N SER A 213 -4.12 10.41 -12.40
CA SER A 213 -3.86 9.53 -13.53
C SER A 213 -4.67 9.95 -14.75
N ILE A 214 -3.99 10.38 -15.81
CA ILE A 214 -4.59 10.98 -17.00
C ILE A 214 -4.06 10.35 -18.30
N PRO A 215 -4.75 10.48 -19.44
CA PRO A 215 -4.23 10.00 -20.73
C PRO A 215 -2.94 10.72 -21.13
N MET A 216 -2.03 9.98 -21.81
CA MET A 216 -0.72 10.49 -22.24
C MET A 216 -0.81 11.82 -23.00
N ASN A 217 -1.82 11.98 -23.87
CA ASN A 217 -2.03 13.22 -24.62
C ASN A 217 -2.29 14.44 -23.73
N TYR A 218 -3.02 14.27 -22.62
CA TYR A 218 -3.25 15.33 -21.64
C TYR A 218 -2.03 15.54 -20.76
N PHE A 219 -1.32 14.47 -20.41
CA PHE A 219 -0.08 14.56 -19.66
C PHE A 219 0.99 15.37 -20.40
N ILE A 220 1.18 15.14 -21.71
CA ILE A 220 2.10 15.94 -22.54
C ILE A 220 1.68 17.41 -22.58
N LYS A 221 0.37 17.70 -22.66
CA LYS A 221 -0.14 19.09 -22.60
C LYS A 221 0.11 19.73 -21.22
N TRP A 222 -0.05 18.98 -20.15
CA TRP A 222 0.21 19.43 -18.79
C TRP A 222 1.70 19.76 -18.59
N ILE A 223 2.61 18.85 -19.00
CA ILE A 223 4.07 19.10 -19.01
C ILE A 223 4.43 20.36 -19.79
N ASN A 224 3.72 20.63 -20.89
CA ASN A 224 4.02 21.79 -21.71
C ASN A 224 3.53 23.11 -21.13
N LYS A 225 2.57 23.08 -20.20
CA LYS A 225 1.98 24.26 -19.57
C LYS A 225 2.66 24.62 -18.24
N MET A 226 3.12 23.61 -17.50
CA MET A 226 4.01 23.78 -16.36
C MET A 226 5.38 24.29 -16.82
#